data_AF-A0A497LPU6-F1
#
_entry.id   AF-A0A497LPU6-F1
#
_cell.length_a   1.000
_cell.length_b   1.000
_cell.length_c   1.000
_cell.angle_alpha   90.00
_cell.angle_beta   90.00
_cell.angle_gamma   90.00
#
_symmetry.space_group_name_H-M   'P 1'
#
loop_
_entity.id
_entity.type
_entity.pdbx_description
1 polymer ?
#
loop_
_entity_poly.entity_id
_entity_poly.type
_entity_poly.pdbx_seq_one_letter_code
_entity_poly.pdbx_strand_id
1 'polypeptide(L)'
;MGAKIKTSILIDEELWRRFKLKVGAERGMRAVSRAVEEALEDELAETLVLRELERMSAGITIGLDVKPVKPKVETSAGDVVREMRWRRG
;
A
#
# COMPACT_ATOMS: atom_id res chain seq x y z
N MET A 1 -6.41 -25.24 1.85
CA MET A 1 -7.67 -24.91 2.56
C MET A 1 -7.44 -25.16 4.05
N GLY A 2 -7.30 -24.08 4.83
CA GLY A 2 -7.08 -24.19 6.28
C GLY A 2 -8.34 -24.64 7.02
N ALA A 3 -8.16 -25.09 8.27
CA ALA A 3 -9.28 -25.41 9.15
C ALA A 3 -10.14 -24.16 9.38
N LYS A 4 -11.47 -24.31 9.40
CA LYS A 4 -12.42 -23.24 9.72
C LYS A 4 -12.67 -23.22 11.23
N ILE A 5 -12.73 -22.03 11.81
CA ILE A 5 -13.07 -21.83 13.23
C ILE A 5 -14.43 -21.15 13.29
N LYS A 6 -15.32 -21.66 14.15
CA LYS A 6 -16.60 -21.01 14.42
C LYS A 6 -16.38 -19.87 15.41
N THR A 7 -16.65 -18.64 14.98
CA THR A 7 -16.49 -17.44 15.80
C THR A 7 -17.85 -16.80 16.05
N SER A 8 -18.11 -16.40 17.28
CA SER A 8 -19.27 -15.58 17.64
C SER A 8 -18.81 -14.14 17.86
N ILE A 9 -19.41 -13.19 17.14
CA ILE A 9 -19.10 -11.76 17.23
C ILE A 9 -20.39 -10.97 17.43
N LEU A 10 -20.32 -9.87 18.17
CA LEU A 10 -21.41 -8.91 18.31
C LEU A 10 -21.25 -7.85 17.23
N ILE A 11 -22.32 -7.60 16.46
CA ILE A 11 -22.35 -6.62 15.37
C ILE A 11 -23.61 -5.78 15.54
N ASP A 12 -23.53 -4.51 15.18
CA ASP A 12 -24.70 -3.65 15.02
C ASP A 12 -25.77 -4.32 14.13
N GLU A 13 -27.03 -4.25 14.58
CA GLU A 13 -28.14 -4.95 13.94
C GLU A 13 -28.40 -4.45 12.52
N GLU A 14 -28.41 -3.13 12.34
CA GLU A 14 -28.71 -2.50 11.06
C GLU A 14 -27.57 -2.74 10.05
N LEU A 15 -26.33 -2.63 10.50
CA LEU A 15 -25.15 -2.99 9.71
C LEU A 15 -25.22 -4.45 9.23
N TRP A 16 -25.52 -5.37 10.15
CA TRP A 16 -25.62 -6.79 9.81
C TRP A 16 -26.76 -7.08 8.83
N ARG A 17 -27.91 -6.41 9.00
CA ARG A 17 -29.05 -6.51 8.08
C ARG A 17 -28.66 -6.04 6.67
N ARG A 18 -28.05 -4.86 6.55
CA ARG A 18 -27.60 -4.30 5.27
C ARG A 18 -26.56 -5.19 4.60
N PHE A 19 -25.61 -5.71 5.37
CA PHE A 19 -24.59 -6.64 4.89
C PHE A 19 -25.23 -7.92 4.32
N LYS A 20 -26.13 -8.57 5.07
CA LYS A 20 -26.83 -9.76 4.60
C LYS A 20 -27.68 -9.51 3.35
N LEU A 21 -28.33 -8.35 3.25
CA LEU A 21 -29.10 -7.99 2.06
C LEU A 21 -28.21 -7.88 0.82
N LYS A 22 -27.07 -7.20 0.94
CA LYS A 22 -26.08 -7.07 -0.14
C LYS A 22 -25.55 -8.45 -0.56
N VAL A 23 -25.02 -9.23 0.39
CA VAL A 23 -24.44 -10.55 0.10
C VAL A 23 -25.50 -11.54 -0.40
N GLY A 24 -26.69 -11.52 0.19
CA GLY A 24 -27.79 -12.39 -0.18
C GLY A 24 -28.28 -12.14 -1.61
N ALA A 25 -28.34 -10.89 -2.04
CA ALA A 25 -28.73 -10.50 -3.39
C ALA A 25 -27.68 -10.91 -4.44
N GLU A 26 -26.39 -10.75 -4.14
CA GLU A 26 -25.32 -11.01 -5.11
C GLU A 26 -24.89 -12.48 -5.18
N ARG A 27 -24.89 -13.20 -4.05
CA ARG A 27 -24.19 -14.50 -3.92
C ARG A 27 -24.99 -15.56 -3.14
N GLY A 28 -26.21 -15.24 -2.70
CA GLY A 28 -27.07 -16.11 -1.91
C GLY A 28 -26.69 -16.23 -0.43
N MET A 29 -27.64 -16.61 0.43
CA MET A 29 -27.45 -16.59 1.89
C MET A 29 -26.36 -17.54 2.42
N ARG A 30 -25.96 -18.56 1.65
CA ARG A 30 -24.87 -19.47 2.02
C ARG A 30 -23.48 -18.81 1.95
N ALA A 31 -23.37 -17.65 1.30
CA ALA A 31 -22.11 -16.94 1.11
C ALA A 31 -21.76 -15.96 2.25
N VAL A 32 -22.62 -15.79 3.27
CA VAL A 32 -22.41 -14.79 4.33
C VAL A 32 -21.10 -15.01 5.08
N SER A 33 -20.80 -16.25 5.48
CA SER A 33 -19.53 -16.56 6.18
C SER A 33 -18.31 -16.27 5.30
N ARG A 34 -18.40 -16.53 3.99
CA ARG A 34 -17.33 -16.25 3.03
C ARG A 34 -17.16 -14.74 2.84
N ALA A 35 -18.25 -13.99 2.76
CA ALA A 35 -18.19 -12.54 2.64
C ALA A 35 -17.58 -11.86 3.88
N VAL A 36 -17.83 -12.42 5.08
CA VAL A 36 -17.16 -11.96 6.31
C VAL A 36 -15.66 -12.28 6.26
N GLU A 37 -15.28 -13.47 5.77
CA GLU A 37 -13.88 -13.84 5.58
C GLU A 37 -13.17 -12.92 4.58
N GLU A 38 -13.78 -12.65 3.42
CA GLU A 38 -13.26 -11.71 2.42
C GLU A 38 -13.08 -10.30 3.02
N ALA A 39 -14.05 -9.80 3.79
CA ALA A 39 -13.92 -8.50 4.45
C ALA A 39 -12.78 -8.45 5.48
N LEU A 40 -12.49 -9.57 6.17
CA LEU A 40 -11.35 -9.67 7.08
C LEU A 40 -10.03 -9.77 6.33
N GLU A 41 -9.99 -10.48 5.20
CA GLU A 41 -8.81 -10.55 4.33
C GLU A 41 -8.46 -9.18 3.75
N ASP A 42 -9.46 -8.43 3.29
CA ASP A 42 -9.30 -7.07 2.76
C ASP A 42 -8.71 -6.12 3.82
N GLU A 43 -9.22 -6.15 5.05
CA GLU A 43 -8.70 -5.32 6.16
C GLU A 43 -7.24 -5.67 6.50
N LEU A 44 -6.86 -6.95 6.39
CA LEU A 44 -5.51 -7.41 6.68
C LEU A 44 -4.54 -7.26 5.49
N ALA A 45 -5.04 -7.01 4.28
CA ALA A 45 -4.24 -7.02 3.05
C ALA A 45 -3.07 -6.03 3.11
N GLU A 46 -3.31 -4.80 3.58
CA GLU A 46 -2.27 -3.77 3.68
C GLU A 46 -1.14 -4.20 4.63
N THR A 47 -1.50 -4.75 5.80
CA THR A 47 -0.52 -5.22 6.80
C THR A 47 0.29 -6.40 6.26
N LEU A 48 -0.36 -7.30 5.52
CA LEU A 48 0.31 -8.43 4.87
C LEU A 48 1.28 -7.95 3.79
N VAL A 49 0.88 -7.01 2.94
CA VAL A 49 1.74 -6.41 1.90
C VAL A 49 2.92 -5.69 2.52
N LEU A 50 2.69 -4.86 3.54
CA LEU A 50 3.75 -4.12 4.23
C LEU A 50 4.77 -5.08 4.84
N ARG A 51 4.31 -6.09 5.58
CA ARG A 51 5.18 -7.10 6.20
C ARG A 51 5.98 -7.88 5.16
N GLU A 52 5.36 -8.22 4.04
CA GLU A 52 6.02 -8.93 2.95
C GLU A 52 7.09 -8.05 2.30
N LEU A 53 6.77 -6.79 2.03
CA LEU A 53 7.70 -5.81 1.49
C LEU A 53 8.89 -5.57 2.44
N GLU A 54 8.62 -5.43 3.75
CA GLU A 54 9.64 -5.32 4.78
C GLU A 54 10.55 -6.55 4.77
N ARG A 55 10.00 -7.76 4.69
CA ARG A 55 10.78 -9.00 4.58
C ARG A 55 11.63 -9.05 3.32
N MET A 56 11.09 -8.63 2.18
CA MET A 56 11.85 -8.54 0.92
C MET A 56 12.96 -7.50 1.01
N SER A 57 12.73 -6.40 1.73
CA SER A 57 13.73 -5.33 1.95
C SER A 57 14.72 -5.66 3.07
N ALA A 58 14.46 -6.68 3.89
CA ALA A 58 15.34 -7.10 4.96
C ALA A 58 16.65 -7.64 4.38
N GLY A 59 17.69 -6.82 4.43
CA GLY A 59 19.00 -7.09 3.85
C GLY A 59 19.27 -6.38 2.52
N ILE A 60 18.28 -5.70 1.94
CA ILE A 60 18.51 -4.75 0.84
C ILE A 60 18.92 -3.41 1.47
N THR A 61 20.22 -3.20 1.64
CA THR A 61 20.74 -1.83 1.68
C THR A 61 20.58 -1.25 0.29
N ILE A 62 19.51 -0.48 0.06
CA ILE A 62 19.40 0.37 -1.12
C ILE A 62 20.50 1.43 -0.97
N GLY A 63 21.71 1.11 -1.41
CA GLY A 63 22.72 2.11 -1.65
C GLY A 63 22.12 3.07 -2.67
N LEU A 64 21.86 4.31 -2.25
CA LEU A 64 21.42 5.36 -3.15
C LEU A 64 22.59 5.63 -4.11
N ASP A 65 22.68 4.87 -5.20
CA ASP A 65 23.71 5.02 -6.22
C ASP A 65 23.34 6.24 -7.07
N VAL A 66 23.64 7.42 -6.52
CA VAL A 66 23.46 8.69 -7.22
C VAL A 66 24.58 8.83 -8.23
N LYS A 67 24.36 8.29 -9.43
CA LYS A 67 25.27 8.51 -10.55
C LYS A 67 25.10 9.92 -11.08
N PRO A 68 26.17 10.72 -11.15
CA PRO A 68 26.11 12.01 -11.80
C PRO A 68 25.73 11.82 -13.27
N VAL A 69 24.58 12.33 -13.67
CA VAL A 69 24.18 12.36 -15.09
C VAL A 69 24.82 13.58 -15.72
N LYS A 70 25.73 13.35 -16.68
CA LYS A 70 26.34 14.44 -17.42
C LYS A 70 25.26 15.13 -18.28
N PRO A 71 25.14 16.47 -18.22
CA PRO A 71 24.20 17.20 -19.06
C PRO A 71 24.46 16.93 -20.54
N LYS A 72 23.38 16.75 -21.31
CA LYS A 72 23.45 16.48 -22.77
C LYS A 72 23.96 17.68 -23.58
N VAL A 73 23.90 18.86 -22.98
CA VAL A 73 24.33 20.13 -23.56
C VAL A 73 25.47 20.68 -22.73
N GLU A 74 26.37 21.43 -23.37
CA GLU A 74 27.47 22.07 -22.68
C GLU A 74 26.91 23.06 -21.65
N THR A 75 27.00 22.70 -20.38
CA THR A 75 26.53 23.53 -19.27
C THR A 75 27.67 23.72 -18.29
N SER A 76 28.00 24.97 -17.99
CA SER A 76 28.96 25.34 -16.95
C SER A 76 28.25 26.01 -15.80
N ALA A 77 27.92 25.22 -14.76
CA ALA A 77 27.37 25.78 -13.53
C ALA A 77 28.35 26.77 -12.86
N GLY A 78 29.66 26.55 -13.06
CA GLY A 78 30.72 27.41 -12.51
C GLY A 78 30.68 28.82 -13.07
N ASP A 79 30.43 28.98 -14.36
CA ASP A 79 30.38 30.30 -15.00
C ASP A 79 29.13 31.07 -14.57
N VAL A 80 27.98 30.39 -14.51
CA VAL A 80 26.71 30.97 -14.02
C VAL A 80 26.83 31.42 -12.56
N VAL A 81 27.41 30.59 -11.69
CA VAL A 81 27.61 30.94 -10.27
C VAL A 81 28.59 32.10 -10.11
N ARG A 82 29.65 32.17 -10.95
CA ARG A 82 30.62 33.27 -10.95
C ARG A 82 29.96 34.59 -11.35
N GLU A 83 29.14 34.57 -12.41
CA GLU A 83 28.37 35.73 -12.87
C GLU A 83 27.38 36.21 -11.79
N MET A 84 26.68 35.28 -11.12
CA MET A 84 25.77 35.60 -10.03
C MET A 84 26.48 36.19 -8.80
N ARG A 85 27.70 35.73 -8.48
CA ARG A 85 28.52 36.32 -7.41
C ARG A 85 28.92 37.74 -7.73
N TRP A 86 29.34 37.98 -8.96
CA TRP A 86 29.81 39.31 -9.39
C TRP A 86 28.68 40.34 -9.42
N ARG A 87 27.46 39.93 -9.78
CA ARG A 87 26.27 40.80 -9.77
C ARG A 87 25.74 41.18 -8.39
N ARG A 88 26.24 40.58 -7.30
CA ARG A 88 25.82 40.86 -5.92
C ARG A 88 26.81 41.75 -5.13
N GLY A 89 27.90 42.20 -5.74
CA GLY A 89 28.84 43.19 -5.18
C GLY A 89 28.78 44.50 -5.93
#